data_AF-A0A968V9R3-F1
#
_entry.id   AF-A0A968V9R3-F1
#
_cell.length_a   1.000
_cell.length_b   1.000
_cell.length_c   1.000
_cell.angle_alpha   90.00
_cell.angle_beta   90.00
_cell.angle_gamma   90.00
#
_symmetry.space_group_name_H-M   'P 1'
#
loop_
_entity.id
_entity.type
_entity.pdbx_description
1 polymer ?
#
loop_
_entity_poly.entity_id
_entity_poly.type
_entity_poly.pdbx_seq_one_letter_code
_entity_poly.pdbx_strand_id
1 'polypeptide(L)' 'MKKLRLLTITFDTEIKPYETPAFRGAVIERVGIQHTWFHNHQIDPDTDHQYYYRYPLVQYKCNRKQPVLMFLDKAVE' A
#
# COMPACT_ATOMS: atom_id res chain seq x y z
N MET A 1 18.94 -12.20 15.07
CA MET A 1 18.15 -11.36 14.15
C MET A 1 16.95 -12.14 13.66
N LYS A 2 15.74 -11.56 13.67
CA LYS A 2 14.56 -12.17 13.05
C LYS A 2 14.68 -12.03 11.53
N LYS A 3 14.38 -13.10 10.77
CA LYS A 3 14.25 -13.04 9.32
C LYS A 3 12.90 -12.40 8.97
N LEU A 4 12.92 -11.34 8.18
CA LEU A 4 11.72 -10.65 7.71
C LEU A 4 11.36 -11.15 6.31
N ARG A 5 10.11 -11.60 6.11
CA ARG A 5 9.61 -11.93 4.78
C ARG A 5 9.28 -10.65 4.02
N LEU A 6 9.69 -10.59 2.76
CA LEU A 6 9.44 -9.46 1.86
C LEU A 6 8.93 -9.98 0.53
N LEU A 7 7.81 -9.44 0.06
CA LEU A 7 7.36 -9.59 -1.32
C LEU A 7 7.39 -8.20 -1.97
N THR A 8 8.06 -8.10 -3.12
CA THR A 8 8.18 -6.87 -3.88
C THR A 8 7.65 -7.12 -5.28
N ILE A 9 6.66 -6.33 -5.68
CA ILE A 9 6.10 -6.32 -7.03
C ILE A 9 6.53 -5.02 -7.69
N THR A 10 7.25 -5.12 -8.80
CA THR A 10 7.65 -3.97 -9.62
C THR A 10 6.87 -4.02 -10.92
N PHE A 11 6.21 -2.91 -11.27
CA PHE A 11 5.47 -2.78 -12.51
C PHE A 11 6.41 -2.29 -13.62
N ASP A 12 6.11 -2.67 -14.86
CA ASP A 12 6.88 -2.31 -16.06
C ASP A 12 6.52 -0.92 -16.61
N THR A 13 5.42 -0.33 -16.15
CA THR A 13 5.02 1.05 -16.46
C THR A 13 5.91 2.07 -15.76
N GLU A 14 6.18 3.20 -16.41
CA GLU A 14 6.86 4.33 -15.79
C GLU A 14 5.88 5.31 -15.12
N ILE A 15 6.23 5.76 -13.92
CA ILE A 15 5.60 6.87 -13.20
C ILE A 15 6.69 7.81 -12.67
N LYS A 16 6.34 9.08 -12.52
CA LYS A 16 7.15 10.06 -11.82
C LYS A 16 7.01 9.86 -10.31
N PRO A 17 8.02 10.20 -9.50
CA PRO A 17 7.98 9.97 -8.06
C PRO A 17 6.75 10.59 -7.36
N TYR A 18 6.31 11.77 -7.80
CA TYR A 18 5.15 12.48 -7.26
C TYR A 18 3.80 11.84 -7.65
N GLU A 19 3.78 10.85 -8.54
CA GLU A 19 2.59 10.09 -8.93
C GLU A 19 2.39 8.86 -8.02
N THR A 20 3.30 8.59 -7.07
CA THR A 20 3.15 7.51 -6.08
C THR A 20 1.81 7.56 -5.32
N PRO A 21 1.27 8.73 -4.91
CA PRO A 21 -0.06 8.80 -4.31
C PRO A 21 -1.19 8.40 -5.28
N ALA A 22 -1.07 8.72 -6.57
CA ALA A 22 -2.05 8.32 -7.58
C ALA A 22 -1.99 6.80 -7.82
N PHE A 23 -0.78 6.23 -7.89
CA PHE A 23 -0.59 4.78 -7.92
C PHE A 23 -1.22 4.09 -6.71
N ARG A 24 -1.02 4.65 -5.50
CA ARG A 24 -1.70 4.17 -4.29
C ARG A 24 -3.23 4.19 -4.44
N GLY A 25 -3.80 5.28 -4.94
CA GLY A 25 -5.23 5.40 -5.21
C GLY A 25 -5.75 4.29 -6.14
N ALA A 26 -5.08 4.09 -7.28
CA ALA A 26 -5.46 3.08 -8.26
C ALA A 26 -5.44 1.64 -7.70
N VAL A 27 -4.43 1.31 -6.88
CA VAL A 27 -4.37 -0.02 -6.23
C VAL A 27 -5.48 -0.19 -5.20
N ILE A 28 -5.75 0.83 -4.38
CA ILE A 28 -6.82 0.80 -3.37
C ILE A 28 -8.18 0.59 -4.05
N GLU A 29 -8.45 1.31 -5.13
CA GLU A 29 -9.68 1.17 -5.91
C GLU A 29 -9.81 -0.25 -6.47
N ARG A 30 -8.72 -0.81 -7.02
CA ARG A 30 -8.73 -2.14 -7.63
C ARG A 30 -8.93 -3.27 -6.62
N VAL A 31 -8.37 -3.13 -5.42
CA VAL A 31 -8.42 -4.14 -4.34
C VAL A 31 -9.72 -4.02 -3.54
N GLY A 32 -10.19 -2.81 -3.30
CA GLY A 32 -11.40 -2.51 -2.52
C GLY A 32 -11.12 -2.08 -1.07
N ILE A 33 -12.02 -1.24 -0.55
CA ILE A 33 -11.91 -0.58 0.76
C ILE A 33 -12.07 -1.54 1.96
N GLN A 34 -12.48 -2.79 1.74
CA GLN A 34 -12.49 -3.80 2.80
C GLN A 34 -11.07 -4.23 3.21
N HIS A 35 -10.07 -4.05 2.34
CA HIS A 35 -8.69 -4.46 2.62
C HIS A 35 -7.87 -3.33 3.24
N THR A 36 -8.03 -3.15 4.55
CA THR A 36 -7.50 -2.01 5.32
C THR A 36 -5.98 -1.84 5.26
N TRP A 37 -5.21 -2.88 4.94
CA TRP A 37 -3.76 -2.76 4.77
C TRP A 37 -3.36 -1.89 3.59
N PHE A 38 -4.20 -1.79 2.55
CA PHE A 38 -3.89 -1.03 1.33
C PHE A 38 -4.17 0.48 1.46
N HIS A 39 -5.16 0.87 2.26
CA HIS A 39 -5.62 2.27 2.39
C HIS A 39 -5.54 2.84 3.81
N ASN A 40 -5.29 2.01 4.83
CA ASN A 40 -5.03 2.41 6.22
C ASN A 40 -6.13 3.29 6.88
N HIS A 41 -7.38 3.21 6.40
CA HIS A 41 -8.52 3.87 7.01
C HIS A 41 -9.44 2.85 7.67
N GLN A 42 -10.12 3.27 8.72
CA GLN A 42 -11.24 2.58 9.33
C GLN A 42 -12.53 3.06 8.66
N ILE A 43 -13.39 2.11 8.33
CA ILE A 43 -14.74 2.40 7.86
C ILE A 43 -15.61 2.38 9.10
N ASP A 44 -16.06 3.55 9.53
CA ASP A 44 -16.99 3.73 10.64
C ASP A 44 -18.22 4.50 10.12
N PRO A 45 -19.45 3.97 10.27
CA PRO A 45 -20.67 4.64 9.80
C PRO A 45 -20.96 5.96 10.51
N ASP A 46 -20.45 6.13 11.74
CA ASP A 46 -20.85 7.21 12.64
C ASP A 46 -19.77 8.30 12.78
N THR A 47 -18.62 8.16 12.11
CA THR A 47 -17.53 9.14 12.16
C THR A 47 -16.85 9.37 10.80
N ASP A 48 -16.51 10.63 10.52
CA ASP A 48 -15.71 10.98 9.34
C ASP A 48 -14.26 10.50 9.52
N HIS A 49 -13.90 9.46 8.74
CA HIS A 49 -12.53 9.05 8.42
C HIS A 49 -11.57 8.84 9.61
N GLN A 50 -11.68 7.70 10.29
CA GLN A 50 -10.66 7.25 11.24
C GLN A 50 -9.49 6.53 10.53
N TYR A 51 -8.29 6.58 11.13
CA TYR A 51 -7.06 5.98 10.60
C TYR A 51 -6.54 4.88 11.53
N TYR A 52 -5.94 3.84 10.96
CA TYR A 52 -5.19 2.89 11.78
C TYR A 52 -3.81 3.45 12.15
N TYR A 53 -3.55 3.63 13.44
CA TYR A 53 -2.23 4.00 13.98
C TYR A 53 -1.33 2.76 14.10
N ARG A 54 -0.90 2.22 12.95
CA ARG A 54 -0.03 1.04 12.84
C ARG A 54 1.05 1.26 11.79
N TYR A 55 2.12 0.47 11.88
CA TYR A 55 3.13 0.47 10.83
C TYR A 55 2.56 -0.12 9.53
N PRO A 56 2.68 0.58 8.38
CA PRO A 56 2.13 0.11 7.12
C PRO A 56 2.95 -1.06 6.58
N LEU A 57 2.36 -2.26 6.64
CA LEU A 57 2.94 -3.49 6.09
C LEU A 57 2.79 -3.61 4.56
N VAL A 58 1.93 -2.80 3.96
CA VAL A 58 1.84 -2.60 2.51
C VAL A 58 2.33 -1.20 2.20
N GLN A 59 3.35 -1.09 1.36
CA GLN A 59 4.02 0.18 1.06
C GLN A 59 4.05 0.42 -0.44
N TYR A 60 3.78 1.66 -0.82
CA TYR A 60 3.84 2.15 -2.20
C TYR A 60 5.13 2.94 -2.38
N LYS A 61 5.92 2.61 -3.40
CA LYS A 61 7.18 3.29 -3.71
C LYS A 61 7.29 3.55 -5.21
N CYS A 62 8.21 4.42 -5.57
CA CYS A 62 8.71 4.56 -6.93
C CYS A 62 10.22 4.27 -6.88
N ASN A 63 10.68 3.32 -7.69
CA ASN A 63 12.10 2.98 -7.81
C ASN A 63 12.48 3.00 -9.29
N ARG A 64 13.48 3.81 -9.67
CA ARG A 64 13.91 3.97 -11.07
C ARG A 64 12.72 4.21 -12.03
N LYS A 65 11.82 5.11 -11.64
CA LYS A 65 10.55 5.43 -12.33
C LYS A 65 9.51 4.31 -12.37
N GLN A 66 9.74 3.16 -11.75
CA GLN A 66 8.75 2.09 -11.73
C GLN A 66 7.96 2.13 -10.42
N PRO A 67 6.62 1.99 -10.45
CA PRO A 67 5.83 1.76 -9.26
C PRO A 67 6.25 0.44 -8.62
N VAL A 68 6.33 0.44 -7.30
CA VAL A 68 6.67 -0.73 -6.51
C VAL A 68 5.66 -0.89 -5.39
N LEU A 69 5.07 -2.09 -5.30
CA LEU A 69 4.24 -2.50 -4.18
C LEU A 69 5.04 -3.49 -3.32
N MET A 70 5.20 -3.15 -2.05
CA MET A 70 6.03 -3.90 -1.11
C MET A 70 5.22 -4.38 0.07
N PHE A 71 5.31 -5.68 0.35
CA PHE A 71 4.62 -6.34 1.45
C PHE A 71 5.63 -6.86 2.48
N LEU A 72 5.35 -6.61 3.74
CA LEU A 72 6.20 -6.98 4.87
C LEU A 72 5.54 -8.03 5.76
N ASP A 73 6.28 -9.08 6.10
CA ASP A 73 5.94 -10.14 7.06
C ASP A 73 4.54 -10.74 6.87
N LYS A 74 3.55 -10.26 7.64
CA LYS A 74 2.16 -10.75 7.64
C LYS A 74 1.36 -10.31 6.43
N ALA A 75 1.81 -9.28 5.69
CA ALA A 75 1.11 -8.81 4.51
C ALA A 75 1.48 -9.58 3.22
N VAL A 76 2.37 -10.58 3.31
CA VAL A 76 2.81 -11.39 2.17
C VAL A 76 1.75 -12.43 1.74
N GLU A 77 0.79 -12.75 2.62
CA GLU A 77 -0.24 -13.79 2.43
C GLU A 77 -1.61 -13.24 2.01
#